data_AF-A0AAV4FQU8-F1
#
_entry.id   AF-A0AAV4FQU8-F1
#
_cell.length_a   1.000
_cell.length_b   1.000
_cell.length_c   1.000
_cell.angle_alpha   90.00
_cell.angle_beta   90.00
_cell.angle_gamma   90.00
#
_symmetry.space_group_name_H-M   'P 1'
#
loop_
_entity.id
_entity.type
_entity.pdbx_description
1 polymer ?
#
loop_
_entity_poly.entity_id
_entity_poly.type
_entity_poly.pdbx_seq_one_letter_code
_entity_poly.pdbx_strand_id
1 'polypeptide(L)'
;MRCFRCHRFVHGQDRWIRNIDLCVKCGEPGYIGEECDRSHKGINCKGDHPASSKNCPKYSEEQAILRYRAHNGGTFGQARTAVLVEGGRG
;
A
#
# COMPACT_ATOMS: atom_id res chain seq x y z
N MET A 1 -0.13 0.32 -6.48
CA MET A 1 0.90 1.39 -6.43
C MET A 1 0.97 1.90 -5.00
N ARG A 2 2.08 2.51 -4.56
CA ARG A 2 2.20 3.08 -3.20
C ARG A 2 2.39 4.58 -3.27
N CYS A 3 1.63 5.35 -2.49
CA CYS A 3 1.95 6.76 -2.30
C CYS A 3 3.27 6.90 -1.52
N PHE A 4 4.25 7.62 -2.05
CA PHE A 4 5.54 7.80 -1.36
C PHE A 4 5.46 8.76 -0.17
N ARG A 5 4.40 9.58 -0.07
CA ARG A 5 4.19 10.48 1.06
C ARG A 5 3.54 9.77 2.26
N CYS A 6 2.48 8.99 2.04
CA CYS A 6 1.72 8.37 3.14
C CYS A 6 1.83 6.83 3.21
N HIS A 7 2.57 6.22 2.28
CA HIS A 7 2.79 4.78 2.18
C HIS A 7 1.54 3.89 2.03
N ARG A 8 0.36 4.47 1.79
CA ARG A 8 -0.87 3.71 1.52
C ARG A 8 -0.96 3.26 0.05
N PHE A 9 -1.69 2.17 -0.17
CA PHE A 9 -1.93 1.62 -1.52
C PHE A 9 -3.21 2.15 -2.20
N VAL A 10 -4.00 2.99 -1.51
CA VAL A 10 -5.30 3.46 -2.01
C VAL A 10 -5.22 4.58 -3.05
N HIS A 11 -4.08 5.25 -3.20
CA HIS A 11 -3.90 6.32 -4.17
C HIS A 11 -2.44 6.46 -4.62
N GLY A 12 -2.23 7.08 -5.78
CA GLY A 12 -0.92 7.51 -6.27
C GLY A 12 -0.40 8.76 -5.55
N GLN A 13 0.85 9.12 -5.80
CA GLN A 13 1.47 10.31 -5.21
C GLN A 13 0.82 11.62 -5.68
N ASP A 14 0.36 11.65 -6.93
CA ASP A 14 -0.37 12.75 -7.58
C ASP A 14 -1.67 13.13 -6.86
N ARG A 15 -2.31 12.18 -6.17
CA ARG A 15 -3.57 12.40 -5.44
C ARG A 15 -3.39 12.66 -3.96
N TRP A 16 -2.17 12.99 -3.53
CA TRP A 16 -1.88 13.27 -2.13
C TRP A 16 -2.36 14.68 -1.74
N ILE A 17 -3.46 14.75 -0.98
CA ILE A 17 -4.09 16.02 -0.56
C ILE A 17 -3.77 16.44 0.88
N ARG A 18 -3.14 15.57 1.67
CA ARG A 18 -3.01 15.78 3.11
C ARG A 18 -1.69 16.44 3.53
N ASN A 19 -0.78 16.78 2.61
CA ASN A 19 0.49 17.48 2.84
C ASN A 19 1.34 17.02 4.05
N ILE A 20 1.16 15.78 4.51
CA ILE A 20 1.81 15.22 5.70
C ILE A 20 2.52 13.91 5.34
N ASP A 21 3.84 13.95 5.35
CA ASP A 21 4.60 12.73 5.12
C ASP A 21 4.53 11.83 6.36
N LEU A 22 4.33 10.53 6.12
CA LEU A 22 4.30 9.52 7.17
C LEU A 22 5.62 8.77 7.16
N CYS A 23 6.15 8.45 8.33
CA CYS A 23 7.36 7.66 8.45
C CYS A 23 7.18 6.27 7.80
N VAL A 24 8.12 5.86 6.94
CA VAL A 24 8.09 4.52 6.31
C VAL A 24 8.16 3.38 7.33
N LYS A 25 8.80 3.61 8.49
CA LYS A 25 9.03 2.63 9.54
C LYS A 25 7.77 2.40 10.39
N CYS A 26 7.23 3.47 10.98
CA CYS A 26 6.14 3.40 11.95
C CYS A 26 4.80 3.99 11.48
N GLY A 27 4.78 4.66 10.32
CA GLY A 27 3.55 5.20 9.73
C GLY A 27 2.95 6.43 10.39
N GLU A 28 3.66 7.03 11.32
CA GLU A 28 3.23 8.22 12.05
C GLU A 28 3.88 9.48 11.45
N PRO A 29 3.25 10.65 11.56
CA PRO A 29 3.79 11.93 11.09
C PRO A 29 4.84 12.50 12.06
N GLY A 30 5.57 13.52 11.61
CA GLY A 30 6.43 14.36 12.45
C GLY A 30 7.94 14.13 12.29
N TYR A 31 8.35 13.02 11.70
CA TYR A 31 9.75 12.72 11.35
C TYR A 31 9.80 11.69 10.22
N ILE A 32 10.92 11.61 9.50
CA ILE A 32 11.03 10.77 8.30
C ILE A 32 12.32 9.93 8.38
N GLY A 33 12.19 8.63 8.17
CA GLY A 33 13.36 7.77 7.94
C GLY A 33 14.09 7.30 9.20
N GLU A 34 15.42 7.43 9.19
CA GLU A 34 16.37 6.77 10.11
C GLU A 34 16.29 7.29 11.55
N GLU A 35 15.82 8.52 11.74
CA GLU A 35 15.63 9.12 13.08
C GLU A 35 14.44 8.51 13.85
N CYS A 36 13.73 7.55 13.25
CA CYS A 36 12.63 6.84 13.86
C CYS A 36 13.10 5.72 14.79
N ASP A 37 12.97 5.92 16.09
CA ASP A 37 13.17 4.92 17.13
C ASP A 37 11.97 3.98 17.34
N ARG A 38 10.78 4.37 16.87
CA ARG A 38 9.55 3.56 16.98
C ARG A 38 9.64 2.22 16.25
N SER A 39 8.92 1.23 16.79
CA SER A 39 8.76 -0.10 16.19
C SER A 39 8.14 -0.04 14.79
N HIS A 40 8.37 -1.08 13.99
CA HIS A 40 7.78 -1.18 12.68
C HIS A 40 6.25 -1.30 12.76
N LYS A 41 5.57 -0.65 11.82
CA LYS A 41 4.11 -0.73 11.69
C LYS A 41 3.73 -0.62 10.23
N GLY A 42 3.31 -1.75 9.67
CA GLY A 42 2.80 -1.83 8.31
C GLY A 42 1.47 -1.09 8.20
N ILE A 43 1.45 0.14 7.66
CA ILE A 43 0.25 1.01 7.62
C ILE A 43 -0.97 0.33 6.95
N ASN A 44 -0.73 -0.58 6.01
CA ASN A 44 -1.79 -1.23 5.24
C ASN A 44 -2.33 -2.53 5.87
N CYS A 45 -1.55 -3.21 6.72
CA CYS A 45 -1.91 -4.53 7.29
C CYS A 45 -1.76 -4.60 8.82
N LYS A 46 -1.20 -3.57 9.46
CA LYS A 46 -0.81 -3.49 10.87
C LYS A 46 0.24 -4.54 11.30
N GLY A 47 1.03 -5.06 10.36
CA GLY A 47 2.10 -6.02 10.63
C GLY A 47 3.39 -5.39 11.17
N ASP A 48 4.26 -6.20 11.77
CA ASP A 48 5.58 -5.80 12.27
C ASP A 48 6.62 -5.77 11.14
N HIS A 49 6.45 -4.82 10.22
CA HIS A 49 7.38 -4.57 9.13
C HIS A 49 7.21 -3.13 8.61
N PRO A 50 8.23 -2.52 7.98
CA PRO A 50 8.09 -1.21 7.38
C PRO A 50 7.08 -1.22 6.22
N ALA A 51 6.52 -0.06 5.89
CA ALA A 51 5.51 0.08 4.85
C ALA A 51 6.06 -0.15 3.42
N SER A 52 7.39 -0.19 3.25
CA SER A 52 8.08 -0.57 2.02
C SER A 52 8.23 -2.09 1.83
N SER A 53 7.92 -2.90 2.85
CA SER A 53 8.13 -4.35 2.81
C SER A 53 7.29 -5.04 1.74
N LYS A 54 7.94 -5.88 0.92
CA LYS A 54 7.28 -6.75 -0.06
C LYS A 54 6.58 -7.95 0.58
N ASN A 55 6.91 -8.27 1.83
CA ASN A 55 6.26 -9.34 2.61
C ASN A 55 4.87 -8.93 3.13
N CYS A 56 4.48 -7.67 2.96
CA CYS A 56 3.15 -7.20 3.32
C CYS A 56 2.08 -7.96 2.50
N PRO A 57 1.10 -8.63 3.13
CA PRO A 57 0.04 -9.33 2.39
C PRO A 57 -0.76 -8.38 1.48
N LYS A 58 -0.99 -7.15 1.94
CA LYS A 58 -1.63 -6.09 1.14
C LYS A 58 -0.79 -5.62 -0.04
N TYR A 59 0.53 -5.77 0.00
CA TYR A 59 1.37 -5.48 -1.16
C TYR A 59 1.12 -6.53 -2.25
N SER A 60 1.05 -7.82 -1.89
CA SER A 60 0.75 -8.89 -2.85
C SER A 60 -0.62 -8.69 -3.52
N GLU A 61 -1.66 -8.40 -2.73
CA GLU A 61 -3.00 -8.08 -3.25
C GLU A 61 -2.96 -6.90 -4.23
N GLU A 62 -2.29 -5.80 -3.86
CA GLU A 62 -2.17 -4.62 -4.71
C GLU A 62 -1.39 -4.90 -6.01
N GLN A 63 -0.37 -5.76 -5.98
CA GLN A 63 0.34 -6.19 -7.18
C GLN A 63 -0.55 -7.01 -8.11
N ALA A 64 -1.39 -7.91 -7.57
CA ALA A 64 -2.35 -8.67 -8.36
C ALA A 64 -3.37 -7.75 -9.05
N ILE A 65 -3.91 -6.76 -8.33
CA ILE A 65 -4.85 -5.77 -8.89
C ILE A 65 -4.21 -4.97 -10.02
N LEU A 66 -2.97 -4.51 -9.83
CA LEU A 66 -2.25 -3.77 -10.86
C LEU A 66 -1.98 -4.62 -12.11
N ARG A 67 -1.55 -5.87 -11.93
CA ARG A 67 -1.31 -6.81 -13.04
C ARG A 67 -2.60 -7.12 -13.79
N TYR A 68 -3.68 -7.40 -13.08
CA TYR A 68 -4.98 -7.64 -13.69
C TYR A 68 -5.42 -6.45 -14.53
N ARG A 69 -5.33 -5.22 -13.97
CA ARG A 69 -5.69 -4.00 -14.68
C ARG A 69 -4.79 -3.73 -15.90
N ALA A 70 -3.49 -4.02 -15.80
CA ALA A 70 -2.57 -3.84 -16.92
C ALA A 70 -2.88 -4.80 -18.09
N HIS A 71 -3.35 -6.02 -17.81
CA HIS A 71 -3.72 -6.99 -18.83
C HIS A 71 -5.14 -6.83 -19.36
N ASN A 72 -6.12 -6.55 -18.50
CA ASN A 72 -7.55 -6.55 -18.86
C ASN A 72 -8.12 -5.14 -19.06
N GLY A 73 -7.36 -4.10 -18.75
CA GLY A 73 -7.84 -2.72 -18.72
C GLY A 73 -8.83 -2.46 -17.56
N GLY A 74 -9.61 -1.39 -17.72
CA GLY A 74 -10.67 -1.03 -16.77
C GLY A 74 -10.21 -0.23 -15.54
N THR A 75 -11.14 -0.09 -14.59
CA THR A 75 -10.96 0.68 -13.36
C THR A 75 -10.29 -0.16 -12.25
N PHE A 76 -9.68 0.51 -11.28
CA PHE A 76 -9.15 -0.16 -10.08
C PHE A 76 -10.23 -0.91 -9.30
N GLY A 77 -11.47 -0.42 -9.29
CA GLY A 77 -12.60 -1.08 -8.63
C GLY A 77 -12.92 -2.43 -9.27
N GLN A 78 -13.04 -2.46 -10.60
CA GLN A 78 -13.27 -3.70 -11.36
C GLN A 78 -12.14 -4.71 -11.15
N ALA A 79 -10.89 -4.27 -11.26
CA ALA A 79 -9.73 -5.14 -11.03
C ALA A 79 -9.67 -5.70 -9.60
N ARG A 80 -10.03 -4.89 -8.59
CA ARG A 80 -10.12 -5.34 -7.19
C ARG A 80 -11.19 -6.41 -7.01
N THR A 81 -12.38 -6.20 -7.56
CA THR A 81 -13.45 -7.20 -7.51
C THR A 81 -13.02 -8.50 -8.18
N ALA A 82 -12.40 -8.43 -9.36
CA ALA A 82 -11.94 -9.62 -10.09
C ALA A 82 -10.92 -10.44 -9.28
N VAL A 83 -9.88 -9.79 -8.73
CA VAL A 83 -8.83 -10.46 -7.93
C VAL A 83 -9.40 -11.09 -6.65
N LEU A 84 -10.38 -10.44 -6.00
CA LEU A 84 -11.03 -10.99 -4.81
C LEU A 84 -11.92 -12.22 -5.13
N VAL A 85 -12.58 -12.21 -6.29
CA VAL A 85 -13.42 -13.33 -6.74
C VAL A 85 -12.56 -14.54 -7.16
N GLU A 86 -11.44 -14.31 -7.83
CA GLU A 86 -10.52 -15.39 -8.22
C GLU A 86 -9.80 -16.01 -7.01
N GLY A 87 -9.45 -15.22 -6.00
CA GLY A 87 -8.80 -15.71 -4.78
C GLY A 87 -9.71 -16.45 -3.80
N GLY A 88 -11.04 -16.38 -3.97
CA GLY A 88 -12.04 -17.05 -3.12
C GLY A 88 -12.56 -18.39 -3.66
N ARG A 89 -12.01 -18.88 -4.78
CA ARG A 89 -12.34 -20.19 -5.38
C ARG A 89 -11.32 -21.29 -5.03
N GLY A 90 -10.64 -21.15 -3.90
CA GLY A 90 -9.75 -22.16 -3.33
C GLY A 90 -10.39 -22.86 -2.14
#